data_AF-A0A4R3NW56-F1
#
_entry.id   AF-A0A4R3NW56-F1
#
_cell.length_a   1.000
_cell.length_b   1.000
_cell.length_c   1.000
_cell.angle_alpha   90.00
_cell.angle_beta   90.00
_cell.angle_gamma   90.00
#
_symmetry.space_group_name_H-M   'P 1'
#
loop_
_entity.id
_entity.type
_entity.pdbx_description
1 polymer ?
#
loop_
_entity_poly.entity_id
_entity_poly.type
_entity_poly.pdbx_seq_one_letter_code
_entity_poly.pdbx_strand_id
1 'polypeptide(L)'
;MGRRKDNPLEQAAKGFPGRRKGKVEKEIEAVVTSVDDDATRSGDPFPLPALFQKQPAYWKHAASLWRELSVVLAATGRRKPAYRAALTRYCIWTQLYMTTAEQLRKDLPRGGTTVKVKKGDGNEVHRTHPGLEFMAKAETQLRLLDSEFGLTPMRDQDLMKLETFNAGQGRLPFDAPNGGGRERGDDMPVDDPMGIMNDDGRLPPGLKPN
;
A
#
# COMPACT_ATOMS: atom_id res chain seq x y z
N MET A 1 16.90 -33.35 17.64
CA MET A 1 15.86 -32.38 17.26
C MET A 1 16.35 -30.97 17.56
N GLY A 2 17.01 -30.31 16.59
CA GLY A 2 17.50 -28.94 16.78
C GLY A 2 16.33 -27.95 16.73
N ARG A 3 16.18 -27.13 17.78
CA ARG A 3 15.17 -26.07 17.85
C ARG A 3 15.38 -25.09 16.67
N ARG A 4 14.32 -24.80 15.91
CA ARG A 4 14.35 -23.79 14.84
C ARG A 4 14.77 -22.44 15.43
N LYS A 5 15.64 -21.71 14.74
CA LYS A 5 16.11 -20.40 15.21
C LYS A 5 14.92 -19.43 15.30
N ASP A 6 14.70 -18.86 16.48
CA ASP A 6 13.66 -17.86 16.72
C ASP A 6 13.91 -16.61 15.86
N ASN A 7 12.84 -15.92 15.47
CA ASN A 7 12.89 -14.71 14.65
C ASN A 7 13.70 -13.61 15.39
N PRO A 8 14.64 -12.89 14.74
CA PRO A 8 15.50 -11.90 15.40
C PRO A 8 14.77 -10.82 16.21
N LEU A 9 13.58 -10.38 15.76
CA LEU A 9 12.75 -9.42 16.51
C LEU A 9 12.19 -10.01 17.82
N GLU A 10 11.87 -11.30 17.83
CA GLU A 10 11.41 -12.01 19.03
C GLU A 10 12.55 -12.30 20.03
N GLN A 11 13.79 -12.35 19.54
CA GLN A 11 14.98 -12.48 20.40
C GLN A 11 15.32 -11.18 21.11
N ALA A 12 15.07 -10.02 20.47
CA ALA A 12 15.26 -8.71 21.09
C ALA A 12 14.31 -8.51 22.28
N ALA A 13 13.03 -8.89 22.14
CA ALA A 13 12.05 -8.84 23.22
C ALA A 13 12.37 -9.78 24.40
N LYS A 14 13.08 -10.90 24.15
CA LYS A 14 13.45 -11.90 25.16
C LYS A 14 14.81 -11.66 25.83
N GLY A 15 15.49 -10.55 25.52
CA GLY A 15 16.80 -10.23 26.12
C GLY A 15 17.95 -11.14 25.69
N PHE A 16 17.84 -11.77 24.51
CA PHE A 16 18.88 -12.59 23.86
C PHE A 16 19.44 -13.76 24.71
N PRO A 17 18.62 -14.75 25.12
CA PRO A 17 19.12 -15.93 25.82
C PRO A 17 20.05 -16.73 24.88
N GLY A 18 21.35 -16.73 25.18
CA GLY A 18 22.36 -17.53 24.48
C GLY A 18 22.90 -16.95 23.16
N ARG A 19 22.60 -15.69 22.82
CA ARG A 19 23.21 -14.99 21.66
C ARG A 19 23.87 -13.68 22.11
N ARG A 20 25.08 -13.42 21.63
CA ARG A 20 25.81 -12.17 21.93
C ARG A 20 25.06 -11.00 21.29
N LYS A 21 24.57 -10.04 22.10
CA LYS A 21 23.77 -8.88 21.69
C LYS A 21 24.28 -8.20 20.41
N GLY A 22 25.57 -7.91 20.36
CA GLY A 22 26.20 -7.25 19.20
C GLY A 22 26.18 -8.05 17.88
N LYS A 23 25.98 -9.37 17.89
CA LYS A 23 25.81 -10.13 16.64
C LYS A 23 24.39 -10.00 16.10
N VAL A 24 23.40 -9.92 16.99
CA VAL A 24 21.99 -9.76 16.59
C VAL A 24 21.70 -8.30 16.20
N GLU A 25 22.29 -7.34 16.91
CA GLU A 25 22.24 -5.92 16.52
C GLU A 25 22.89 -5.69 15.16
N LYS A 26 24.05 -6.29 14.88
CA LYS A 26 24.67 -6.25 13.54
C LYS A 26 23.83 -6.93 12.45
N GLU A 27 23.10 -8.01 12.77
CA GLU A 27 22.18 -8.65 11.83
C GLU A 27 20.95 -7.74 11.57
N ILE A 28 20.44 -7.05 12.59
CA ILE A 28 19.34 -6.09 12.45
C ILE A 28 19.79 -4.85 11.67
N GLU A 29 20.95 -4.28 12.02
CA GLU A 29 21.55 -3.15 11.30
C GLU A 29 21.84 -3.53 9.85
N ALA A 30 22.40 -4.71 9.56
CA ALA A 30 22.62 -5.15 8.19
C ALA A 30 21.30 -5.28 7.39
N VAL A 31 20.22 -5.73 8.03
CA VAL A 31 18.89 -5.78 7.40
C VAL A 31 18.38 -4.36 7.13
N VAL A 32 18.47 -3.44 8.09
CA VAL A 32 18.03 -2.04 7.93
C VAL A 32 18.87 -1.32 6.86
N THR A 33 20.19 -1.44 6.92
CA THR A 33 21.12 -0.81 5.96
C THR A 33 20.90 -1.34 4.55
N SER A 34 20.58 -2.63 4.39
CA SER A 34 20.27 -3.21 3.06
C SER A 34 18.93 -2.74 2.47
N VAL A 35 17.99 -2.31 3.32
CA VAL A 35 16.71 -1.74 2.87
C VAL A 35 16.90 -0.30 2.41
N ASP A 36 17.78 0.45 3.07
CA ASP A 36 18.10 1.84 2.73
C ASP A 36 19.06 1.98 1.55
N ASP A 37 20.09 1.12 1.42
CA ASP A 37 21.12 1.24 0.37
C ASP A 37 20.62 0.99 -1.07
N ASP A 38 19.53 0.25 -1.21
CA ASP A 38 18.97 -0.07 -2.53
C ASP A 38 18.19 1.12 -3.16
N ALA A 39 17.80 2.13 -2.37
CA ALA A 39 16.92 3.23 -2.81
C ALA A 39 17.67 4.50 -3.23
N THR A 40 18.89 4.72 -2.71
CA THR A 40 19.54 6.05 -2.75
C THR A 40 20.53 6.23 -3.91
N ARG A 41 20.87 5.16 -4.65
CA ARG A 41 22.03 5.18 -5.57
C ARG A 41 21.73 5.52 -7.04
N SER A 42 20.48 5.50 -7.51
CA SER A 42 20.18 5.66 -8.95
C SER A 42 19.27 6.83 -9.33
N GLY A 43 18.71 7.59 -8.38
CA GLY A 43 17.71 8.61 -8.68
C GLY A 43 16.37 8.06 -9.20
N ASP A 44 16.27 6.74 -9.40
CA ASP A 44 15.03 6.02 -9.68
C ASP A 44 14.31 5.78 -8.34
N PRO A 45 13.07 6.28 -8.15
CA PRO A 45 12.30 6.01 -6.94
C PRO A 45 11.86 4.54 -6.80
N PHE A 46 11.90 3.75 -7.88
CA PHE A 46 11.43 2.35 -7.90
C PHE A 46 12.46 1.37 -8.50
N PRO A 47 13.67 1.29 -7.91
CA PRO A 47 14.68 0.37 -8.40
C PRO A 47 14.20 -1.07 -8.20
N LEU A 48 14.47 -1.93 -9.19
CA LEU A 48 14.05 -3.32 -9.19
C LEU A 48 14.50 -4.01 -7.89
N PRO A 49 13.59 -4.61 -7.10
CA PRO A 49 13.93 -5.25 -5.83
C PRO A 49 15.04 -6.29 -5.96
N ALA A 50 16.00 -6.30 -5.02
CA ALA A 50 17.10 -7.26 -5.00
C ALA A 50 16.64 -8.72 -5.05
N LEU A 51 15.46 -9.04 -4.51
CA LEU A 51 14.86 -10.38 -4.60
C LEU A 51 14.67 -10.82 -6.05
N PHE A 52 14.18 -9.93 -6.91
CA PHE A 52 13.94 -10.22 -8.32
C PHE A 52 15.25 -10.29 -9.11
N GLN A 53 16.25 -9.51 -8.72
CA GLN A 53 17.58 -9.55 -9.32
C GLN A 53 18.32 -10.87 -8.99
N LYS A 54 18.19 -11.38 -7.76
CA LYS A 54 18.85 -12.63 -7.32
C LYS A 54 18.35 -13.86 -8.07
N GLN A 55 17.08 -13.89 -8.47
CA GLN A 55 16.46 -15.03 -9.14
C GLN A 55 15.58 -14.57 -10.32
N PRO A 56 16.19 -14.08 -11.41
CA PRO A 56 15.45 -13.42 -12.49
C PRO A 56 14.59 -14.40 -13.30
N ALA A 57 15.03 -15.66 -13.43
CA ALA A 57 14.26 -16.69 -14.13
C ALA A 57 12.99 -17.07 -13.35
N TYR A 58 13.10 -17.20 -12.03
CA TYR A 58 11.96 -17.53 -11.18
C TYR A 58 10.99 -16.34 -11.07
N TRP A 59 11.49 -15.13 -10.83
CA TRP A 59 10.67 -13.92 -10.65
C TRP A 59 10.37 -13.17 -11.95
N LYS A 60 10.39 -13.83 -13.12
CA LYS A 60 10.26 -13.17 -14.42
C LYS A 60 8.96 -12.36 -14.53
N HIS A 61 7.84 -12.94 -14.10
CA HIS A 61 6.54 -12.29 -14.19
C HIS A 61 6.41 -11.13 -13.19
N ALA A 62 6.82 -11.34 -11.94
CA ALA A 62 6.86 -10.30 -10.92
C ALA A 62 7.74 -9.11 -11.34
N ALA A 63 8.90 -9.37 -11.95
CA ALA A 63 9.80 -8.33 -12.45
C ALA A 63 9.22 -7.55 -13.65
N SER A 64 8.42 -8.19 -14.52
CA SER A 64 7.70 -7.49 -15.60
C SER A 64 6.65 -6.56 -15.02
N LEU A 65 5.79 -7.08 -14.14
CA LEU A 65 4.74 -6.31 -13.47
C LEU A 65 5.32 -5.14 -12.68
N TRP A 66 6.45 -5.33 -12.00
CA TRP A 66 7.15 -4.25 -11.31
C TRP A 66 7.45 -3.08 -12.24
N ARG A 67 8.04 -3.35 -13.41
CA ARG A 67 8.45 -2.32 -14.37
C ARG A 67 7.27 -1.59 -14.98
N GLU A 68 6.18 -2.31 -15.24
CA GLU A 68 4.95 -1.73 -15.78
C GLU A 68 4.29 -0.81 -14.75
N LEU A 69 4.09 -1.31 -13.52
CA LEU A 69 3.42 -0.57 -12.46
C LEU A 69 4.25 0.58 -11.91
N SER A 70 5.58 0.45 -11.83
CA SER A 70 6.44 1.54 -11.37
C SER A 70 6.37 2.75 -12.29
N VAL A 71 6.25 2.54 -13.61
CA VAL A 71 6.08 3.61 -14.60
C VAL A 71 4.73 4.30 -14.42
N VAL A 72 3.65 3.52 -14.23
CA VAL A 72 2.31 4.08 -14.00
C VAL A 72 2.27 4.88 -12.70
N LEU A 73 2.80 4.34 -11.60
CA LEU A 73 2.87 5.04 -10.32
C LEU A 73 3.74 6.30 -10.39
N ALA A 74 4.79 6.29 -11.19
CA ALA A 74 5.61 7.47 -11.41
C ALA A 74 4.89 8.54 -12.24
N ALA A 75 3.99 8.15 -13.15
CA ALA A 75 3.17 9.07 -13.94
C ALA A 75 2.03 9.68 -13.12
N THR A 76 1.45 8.93 -12.18
CA THR A 76 0.38 9.41 -11.28
C THR A 76 0.89 10.22 -10.08
N GLY A 77 2.18 10.56 -10.04
CA GLY A 77 2.77 11.34 -8.95
C GLY A 77 3.04 10.55 -7.66
N ARG A 78 2.75 9.24 -7.64
CA ARG A 78 2.95 8.34 -6.48
C ARG A 78 4.40 7.84 -6.38
N ARG A 79 5.38 8.73 -6.48
CA ARG A 79 6.84 8.43 -6.51
C ARG A 79 7.48 8.16 -5.14
N LYS A 80 6.71 8.03 -4.07
CA LYS A 80 7.27 7.90 -2.72
C LYS A 80 7.95 6.54 -2.55
N PRO A 81 9.20 6.48 -2.04
CA PRO A 81 9.91 5.21 -1.83
C PRO A 81 9.22 4.28 -0.83
N ALA A 82 8.37 4.83 0.06
CA ALA A 82 7.55 4.05 0.99
C ALA A 82 6.67 3.00 0.30
N TYR A 83 6.24 3.24 -0.94
CA TYR A 83 5.40 2.33 -1.71
C TYR A 83 6.15 1.10 -2.24
N ARG A 84 7.49 1.13 -2.25
CA ARG A 84 8.34 0.09 -2.85
C ARG A 84 8.09 -1.29 -2.23
N ALA A 85 7.99 -1.37 -0.91
CA ALA A 85 7.79 -2.63 -0.21
C ALA A 85 6.42 -3.26 -0.51
N ALA A 86 5.37 -2.44 -0.52
CA ALA A 86 4.01 -2.91 -0.83
C ALA A 86 3.88 -3.31 -2.31
N LEU A 87 4.48 -2.56 -3.24
CA LEU A 87 4.52 -2.93 -4.66
C LEU A 87 5.26 -4.26 -4.87
N THR A 88 6.30 -4.51 -4.06
CA THR A 88 7.12 -5.72 -4.19
C THR A 88 6.28 -6.93 -3.80
N ARG A 89 5.53 -6.81 -2.69
CA ARG A 89 4.61 -7.85 -2.23
C ARG A 89 3.50 -8.11 -3.23
N TYR A 90 2.93 -7.07 -3.84
CA TYR A 90 1.91 -7.20 -4.86
C TYR A 90 2.42 -8.03 -6.05
N CYS A 91 3.60 -7.71 -6.56
CA CYS A 91 4.22 -8.46 -7.67
C CYS A 91 4.49 -9.93 -7.31
N ILE A 92 4.97 -10.19 -6.08
CA ILE A 92 5.20 -11.55 -5.56
C ILE A 92 3.88 -12.33 -5.51
N TRP A 93 2.85 -11.77 -4.88
CA TRP A 93 1.55 -12.44 -4.73
C TRP A 93 0.89 -12.72 -6.06
N THR A 94 0.98 -11.79 -7.02
CA THR A 94 0.44 -11.97 -8.37
C THR A 94 1.13 -13.13 -9.07
N GLN A 95 2.46 -13.20 -9.02
CA GLN A 95 3.17 -14.33 -9.61
C GLN A 95 2.81 -15.65 -8.94
N LEU A 96 2.78 -15.70 -7.60
CA LEU A 96 2.41 -16.92 -6.88
C LEU A 96 1.00 -17.38 -7.24
N TYR A 97 0.05 -16.46 -7.35
CA TYR A 97 -1.31 -16.74 -7.80
C TYR A 97 -1.31 -17.38 -9.19
N MET A 98 -0.64 -16.77 -10.16
CA MET A 98 -0.56 -17.31 -11.53
C MET A 98 0.09 -18.69 -11.58
N THR A 99 1.20 -18.89 -10.86
CA THR A 99 1.86 -20.21 -10.79
C THR A 99 0.97 -21.26 -10.16
N THR A 100 0.17 -20.90 -9.15
CA THR A 100 -0.78 -21.81 -8.50
C THR A 100 -1.94 -22.13 -9.44
N ALA A 101 -2.44 -21.15 -10.20
CA ALA A 101 -3.47 -21.37 -11.21
C ALA A 101 -3.00 -22.32 -12.32
N GLU A 102 -1.76 -22.19 -12.77
CA GLU A 102 -1.16 -23.12 -13.73
C GLU A 102 -1.00 -24.54 -13.18
N GLN A 103 -0.58 -24.67 -11.92
CA GLN A 103 -0.53 -25.96 -11.23
C GLN A 103 -1.93 -26.59 -11.14
N LEU A 104 -2.92 -25.80 -10.72
CA LEU A 104 -4.31 -26.25 -10.63
C LEU A 104 -4.82 -26.78 -11.98
N ARG A 105 -4.51 -26.07 -13.07
CA ARG A 105 -4.88 -26.50 -14.43
C ARG A 105 -4.24 -27.84 -14.80
N LYS A 106 -2.99 -28.08 -14.40
CA LYS A 106 -2.27 -29.35 -14.67
C LYS A 106 -2.82 -30.50 -13.83
N ASP A 107 -3.09 -30.25 -12.56
CA ASP A 107 -3.54 -31.27 -11.61
C ASP A 107 -5.03 -31.61 -11.80
N LEU A 108 -5.84 -30.65 -12.25
CA LEU A 108 -7.29 -30.76 -12.44
C LEU A 108 -7.69 -30.36 -13.87
N PRO A 109 -7.29 -31.11 -14.91
CA PRO A 109 -7.50 -30.73 -16.32
C PRO A 109 -8.97 -30.66 -16.72
N ARG A 110 -9.87 -31.29 -15.96
CA ARG A 110 -11.33 -31.27 -16.17
C ARG A 110 -12.05 -30.17 -15.39
N GLY A 111 -11.34 -29.27 -14.70
CA GLY A 111 -11.93 -28.17 -13.94
C GLY A 111 -12.59 -28.58 -12.62
N GLY A 112 -12.13 -29.67 -12.01
CA GLY A 112 -12.61 -30.10 -10.69
C GLY A 112 -11.99 -29.32 -9.53
N THR A 113 -12.54 -29.49 -8.33
CA THR A 113 -12.03 -28.86 -7.10
C THR A 113 -11.38 -29.85 -6.12
N THR A 114 -11.50 -31.15 -6.38
CA THR A 114 -11.08 -32.21 -5.45
C THR A 114 -10.02 -33.13 -6.05
N VAL A 115 -9.08 -33.54 -5.20
CA VAL A 115 -8.02 -34.51 -5.49
C VAL A 115 -8.24 -35.76 -4.65
N LYS A 116 -7.99 -36.92 -5.24
CA LYS A 116 -7.97 -38.20 -4.51
C LYS A 116 -6.67 -38.31 -3.71
N VAL A 117 -6.78 -38.45 -2.39
CA VAL A 117 -5.63 -38.65 -1.50
C VAL A 117 -5.77 -39.99 -0.81
N LYS A 118 -4.74 -40.83 -0.90
CA LYS A 118 -4.65 -42.08 -0.14
C LYS A 118 -4.34 -41.78 1.32
N LYS A 119 -5.19 -42.26 2.23
CA LYS A 119 -4.88 -42.26 3.67
C LYS A 119 -3.89 -43.38 3.99
N GLY A 120 -3.25 -43.28 5.17
CA GLY A 120 -2.35 -44.32 5.69
C GLY A 120 -3.02 -45.70 5.80
N ASP A 121 -4.35 -45.72 6.01
CA ASP A 121 -5.16 -46.94 6.10
C ASP A 121 -5.52 -47.55 4.72
N GLY A 122 -4.93 -47.07 3.62
CA GLY A 122 -5.19 -47.55 2.26
C GLY A 122 -6.48 -47.03 1.61
N ASN A 123 -7.39 -46.45 2.40
CA ASN A 123 -8.63 -45.84 1.88
C ASN A 123 -8.36 -44.52 1.14
N GLU A 124 -8.97 -44.34 -0.03
CA GLU A 124 -8.93 -43.10 -0.80
C GLU A 124 -10.02 -42.12 -0.33
N VAL A 125 -9.64 -40.87 -0.09
CA VAL A 125 -10.58 -39.80 0.26
C VAL A 125 -10.40 -38.63 -0.69
N HIS A 126 -11.52 -38.06 -1.13
CA HIS A 126 -11.54 -36.83 -1.89
C HIS A 126 -11.33 -35.64 -0.95
N ARG A 127 -10.30 -34.83 -1.23
CA ARG A 127 -10.03 -33.58 -0.51
C ARG A 127 -9.95 -32.41 -1.48
N THR A 128 -10.29 -31.23 -1.02
CA THR A 128 -10.11 -29.99 -1.79
C THR A 128 -8.63 -29.78 -2.12
N HIS A 129 -8.33 -29.34 -3.34
CA HIS A 129 -6.96 -29.05 -3.74
C HIS A 129 -6.41 -27.88 -2.90
N PRO A 130 -5.23 -28.00 -2.27
CA PRO A 130 -4.68 -26.95 -1.39
C PRO A 130 -4.43 -25.62 -2.12
N GLY A 131 -4.15 -25.68 -3.43
CA GLY A 131 -4.02 -24.52 -4.30
C GLY A 131 -5.27 -23.62 -4.35
N LEU A 132 -6.48 -24.17 -4.17
CA LEU A 132 -7.70 -23.36 -4.13
C LEU A 132 -7.76 -22.47 -2.89
N GLU A 133 -7.40 -23.02 -1.73
CA GLU A 133 -7.33 -22.25 -0.49
C GLU A 133 -6.23 -21.20 -0.54
N PHE A 134 -5.09 -21.52 -1.15
CA PHE A 134 -4.02 -20.56 -1.37
C PHE A 134 -4.48 -19.42 -2.28
N MET A 135 -5.13 -19.73 -3.41
CA MET A 135 -5.62 -18.72 -4.35
C MET A 135 -6.65 -17.79 -3.70
N ALA A 136 -7.58 -18.31 -2.90
CA ALA A 136 -8.54 -17.48 -2.16
C ALA A 136 -7.86 -16.52 -1.16
N LYS A 137 -6.83 -16.99 -0.46
CA LYS A 137 -6.03 -16.15 0.45
C LYS A 137 -5.22 -15.11 -0.30
N ALA A 138 -4.57 -15.51 -1.39
CA ALA A 138 -3.78 -14.62 -2.25
C ALA A 138 -4.65 -13.52 -2.86
N GLU A 139 -5.85 -13.86 -3.34
CA GLU A 139 -6.79 -12.88 -3.88
C GLU A 139 -7.22 -11.84 -2.84
N THR A 140 -7.48 -12.28 -1.60
CA THR A 140 -7.81 -11.35 -0.52
C THR A 140 -6.67 -10.37 -0.25
N GLN A 141 -5.42 -10.84 -0.25
CA GLN A 141 -4.25 -9.98 -0.04
C GLN A 141 -4.01 -9.05 -1.23
N LEU A 142 -4.20 -9.53 -2.47
CA LEU A 142 -4.07 -8.71 -3.67
C LEU A 142 -5.09 -7.58 -3.68
N ARG A 143 -6.35 -7.85 -3.36
CA ARG A 143 -7.40 -6.80 -3.27
C ARG A 143 -7.09 -5.72 -2.23
N LEU A 144 -6.46 -6.09 -1.11
CA LEU A 144 -6.02 -5.12 -0.10
C LEU A 144 -4.92 -4.22 -0.67
N LEU A 145 -3.90 -4.80 -1.30
CA LEU A 145 -2.81 -4.04 -1.92
C LEU A 145 -3.30 -3.16 -3.08
N ASP A 146 -4.25 -3.65 -3.90
CA ASP A 146 -4.87 -2.86 -4.97
C ASP A 146 -5.56 -1.60 -4.45
N SER A 147 -6.17 -1.70 -3.27
CA SER A 147 -6.83 -0.57 -2.62
C SER A 147 -5.86 0.50 -2.12
N GLU A 148 -4.64 0.11 -1.74
CA GLU A 148 -3.59 1.03 -1.29
C GLU A 148 -3.02 1.85 -2.45
N PHE A 149 -2.93 1.23 -3.64
CA PHE A 149 -2.32 1.85 -4.82
C PHE A 149 -3.31 2.51 -5.77
N GLY A 150 -4.61 2.24 -5.63
CA GLY A 150 -5.61 2.72 -6.58
C GLY A 150 -5.50 2.05 -7.94
N LEU A 151 -5.10 0.78 -8.01
CA LEU A 151 -4.95 0.07 -9.29
C LEU A 151 -6.30 -0.25 -9.97
N THR A 152 -7.41 -0.06 -9.26
CA THR A 152 -8.76 -0.19 -9.82
C THR A 152 -9.37 1.19 -10.06
N PRO A 153 -10.15 1.39 -11.15
CA PRO A 153 -10.72 2.70 -11.50
C PRO A 153 -11.52 3.35 -10.36
N MET A 154 -12.27 2.54 -9.60
CA MET A 154 -13.03 3.02 -8.45
C MET A 154 -12.11 3.54 -7.33
N ARG A 155 -11.02 2.82 -7.04
CA ARG A 155 -10.09 3.20 -5.98
C ARG A 155 -9.21 4.37 -6.38
N ASP A 156 -8.89 4.50 -7.66
CA ASP A 156 -8.17 5.68 -8.16
C ASP A 156 -9.01 6.95 -8.00
N GLN A 157 -10.31 6.89 -8.31
CA GLN A 157 -11.24 8.00 -8.05
C GLN A 157 -11.34 8.36 -6.57
N ASP A 158 -11.39 7.37 -5.68
CA ASP A 158 -11.45 7.61 -4.24
C ASP A 158 -10.17 8.27 -3.72
N LEU A 159 -9.00 7.85 -4.21
CA LEU A 159 -7.72 8.49 -3.88
C LEU A 159 -7.65 9.92 -4.42
N MET A 160 -8.09 10.17 -5.66
CA MET A 160 -8.15 11.53 -6.21
C MET A 160 -9.08 12.45 -5.40
N LYS A 161 -10.22 11.95 -4.92
CA LYS A 161 -11.12 12.70 -4.04
C LYS A 161 -10.47 13.04 -2.69
N LEU A 162 -9.71 12.11 -2.11
CA LEU A 162 -8.97 12.36 -0.86
C LEU A 162 -7.84 13.37 -1.06
N GLU A 163 -7.10 13.28 -2.17
CA GLU A 163 -6.02 14.22 -2.51
C GLU A 163 -6.57 15.63 -2.75
N THR A 164 -7.67 15.76 -3.50
CA THR A 164 -8.34 17.05 -3.74
C THR A 164 -8.94 17.65 -2.48
N PHE A 165 -9.53 16.84 -1.59
CA PHE A 165 -10.03 17.30 -0.30
C PHE A 165 -8.91 17.80 0.62
N ASN A 166 -7.82 17.03 0.74
CA ASN A 166 -6.66 17.41 1.56
C ASN A 166 -5.95 18.66 1.01
N ALA A 167 -5.86 18.81 -0.32
CA ALA A 167 -5.32 20.01 -0.95
C ALA A 167 -6.21 21.24 -0.70
N GLY A 168 -7.53 21.06 -0.69
CA GLY A 168 -8.51 22.12 -0.39
C GLY A 168 -8.50 22.59 1.06
N GLN A 169 -8.14 21.72 2.02
CA GLN A 169 -8.03 22.08 3.44
C GLN A 169 -6.67 22.71 3.84
N GLY A 170 -5.68 22.72 2.95
CA GLY A 170 -4.35 23.29 3.20
C GLY A 170 -4.28 24.84 3.26
N ARG A 171 -5.40 25.53 3.01
CA ARG A 171 -5.57 26.97 3.28
C ARG A 171 -6.73 27.19 4.24
N LEU A 172 -6.52 26.81 5.50
CA LEU A 172 -7.32 27.36 6.58
C LEU A 172 -6.87 28.82 6.79
N PRO A 173 -7.75 29.84 6.68
CA PRO A 173 -7.43 31.24 6.94
C PRO A 173 -7.43 31.50 8.45
N PHE A 174 -6.65 30.74 9.22
CA PHE A 174 -6.60 30.87 10.69
C PHE A 174 -5.21 31.16 11.25
N ASP A 175 -4.24 31.52 10.39
CA ASP A 175 -2.97 32.09 10.84
C ASP A 175 -2.96 33.61 10.58
N ALA A 176 -3.74 34.33 11.38
CA ALA A 176 -3.57 35.77 11.54
C ALA A 176 -2.77 35.99 12.84
N PRO A 177 -1.52 36.50 12.77
CA PRO A 177 -0.80 36.90 13.95
C PRO A 177 -1.44 38.19 14.49
N ASN A 178 -1.58 38.22 15.81
CA ASN A 178 -2.20 39.32 16.54
C ASN A 178 -1.35 40.61 16.41
N GLY A 179 -1.99 41.72 15.99
CA GLY A 179 -1.59 43.09 16.34
C GLY A 179 -0.89 43.92 15.26
N GLY A 180 -1.54 45.02 14.85
CA GLY A 180 -0.89 46.16 14.19
C GLY A 180 -1.84 46.92 13.26
N GLY A 181 -2.41 48.02 13.73
CA GLY A 181 -3.34 48.85 12.96
C GLY A 181 -2.73 49.62 11.79
N ARG A 182 -3.61 49.95 10.83
CA ARG A 182 -3.61 50.98 9.75
C ARG A 182 -4.23 50.34 8.51
N GLU A 183 -5.04 50.96 7.67
CA GLU A 183 -5.68 52.27 7.58
C GLU A 183 -6.91 52.02 6.69
N ARG A 184 -8.03 52.70 6.93
CA ARG A 184 -9.18 52.69 6.02
C ARG A 184 -8.73 53.24 4.66
N GLY A 185 -8.68 52.39 3.65
CA GLY A 185 -8.69 52.79 2.25
C GLY A 185 -10.09 52.57 1.68
N ASP A 186 -10.64 53.61 1.07
CA ASP A 186 -11.91 53.63 0.34
C ASP A 186 -12.02 52.49 -0.68
N ASP A 187 -13.12 51.73 -0.62
CA ASP A 187 -13.60 50.92 -1.74
C ASP A 187 -14.88 51.56 -2.29
N MET A 188 -14.79 52.07 -3.52
CA MET A 188 -15.94 52.35 -4.39
C MET A 188 -16.34 51.08 -5.14
N PRO A 189 -17.63 50.85 -5.42
CA PRO A 189 -18.15 49.54 -5.80
C PRO A 189 -18.04 49.30 -7.32
N VAL A 190 -17.62 48.09 -7.72
CA VAL A 190 -17.79 47.57 -9.09
C VAL A 190 -18.22 46.10 -9.01
N ASP A 191 -19.53 45.90 -9.17
CA ASP A 191 -20.27 44.72 -9.66
C ASP A 191 -19.71 43.30 -9.41
N ASP A 192 -20.29 42.62 -8.40
CA ASP A 192 -20.22 41.16 -8.23
C ASP A 192 -21.44 40.48 -8.93
N PRO A 193 -21.25 39.70 -10.02
CA PRO A 193 -22.32 39.09 -10.80
C PRO A 193 -22.85 37.74 -10.27
N MET A 194 -22.69 37.39 -8.98
CA MET A 194 -23.28 36.18 -8.39
C MET A 194 -23.96 36.41 -7.01
N GLY A 195 -24.49 37.61 -6.75
CA GLY A 195 -25.21 37.97 -5.51
C GLY A 195 -26.67 37.49 -5.40
N ILE A 196 -27.00 36.26 -5.78
CA ILE A 196 -28.39 35.74 -5.83
C ILE A 196 -28.78 34.78 -4.69
N MET A 197 -27.94 34.56 -3.66
CA MET A 197 -28.30 33.60 -2.59
C MET A 197 -28.17 34.05 -1.13
N ASN A 198 -27.99 35.34 -0.84
CA ASN A 198 -27.82 35.79 0.55
C ASN A 198 -28.90 36.74 1.08
N ASP A 199 -30.00 36.96 0.36
CA ASP A 199 -31.15 37.74 0.84
C ASP A 199 -32.38 36.85 1.07
N ASP A 200 -32.31 36.04 2.14
CA ASP A 200 -33.50 35.53 2.81
C ASP A 200 -33.46 35.99 4.27
N GLY A 201 -34.03 37.18 4.47
CA GLY A 201 -34.10 37.86 5.74
C GLY A 201 -34.80 37.05 6.82
N ARG A 202 -34.12 36.90 7.96
CA ARG A 202 -34.69 36.71 9.30
C ARG A 202 -33.66 37.19 10.33
N LEU A 203 -33.83 38.40 10.83
CA LEU A 203 -33.18 38.83 12.07
C LEU A 203 -33.68 37.94 13.23
N PRO A 204 -32.81 37.32 14.03
CA PRO A 204 -33.23 36.57 15.21
C PRO A 204 -33.85 37.54 16.25
N PRO A 205 -35.00 37.19 16.85
CA PRO A 205 -35.74 38.11 17.71
C PRO A 205 -35.05 38.24 19.07
N GLY A 206 -34.66 39.46 19.46
CA GLY A 206 -34.16 39.68 20.83
C GLY A 206 -33.45 40.99 21.18
N LEU A 207 -33.10 41.87 20.24
CA LEU A 207 -32.40 43.11 20.58
C LEU A 207 -33.28 44.34 20.27
N LYS A 208 -33.90 44.90 21.32
CA LYS A 208 -34.43 46.26 21.29
C LYS A 208 -33.29 47.25 21.57
N PRO A 209 -33.17 48.35 20.81
CA PRO A 209 -32.21 49.42 21.09
C PRO A 209 -32.79 50.43 22.08
N ASN A 210 -32.05 50.70 23.15
CA ASN A 210 -31.79 52.03 23.73
C ASN A 210 -30.79 51.88 24.89
#